data_AF-A0A383DAI4-F1
#
_entry.id   AF-A0A383DAI4-F1
#
_cell.length_a   1.000
_cell.length_b   1.000
_cell.length_c   1.000
_cell.angle_alpha   90.00
_cell.angle_beta   90.00
_cell.angle_gamma   90.00
#
_symmetry.space_group_name_H-M   'P 1'
#
loop_
_entity.id
_entity.type
_entity.pdbx_description
1 polymer ?
#
loop_
_entity_poly.entity_id
_entity_poly.type
_entity_poly.pdbx_seq_one_letter_code
_entity_poly.pdbx_strand_id
1 'polypeptide(L)'
;MIDVTESYDVTINKTISYVLKEIANITVDTPLTNEILLKFKSTGGFNDEIDITYSGILCFIAAKKLSKDPAELILDVLNNADDTGIAY
;
A
#
# COMPACT_ATOMS: atom_id res chain seq x y z
N MET A 1 2.22 -23.02 13.49
CA MET A 1 2.61 -21.66 13.09
C MET A 1 1.67 -20.71 13.82
N ILE A 2 2.17 -19.65 14.46
CA ILE A 2 1.30 -18.64 15.06
C ILE A 2 0.76 -17.79 13.92
N ASP A 3 -0.56 -17.60 13.84
CA ASP A 3 -1.16 -16.69 12.85
C ASP A 3 -0.80 -15.26 13.23
N VAL A 4 0.12 -14.67 12.47
CA VAL A 4 0.63 -13.30 12.65
C VAL A 4 0.15 -12.37 11.54
N THR A 5 -0.78 -12.81 10.70
CA THR A 5 -1.29 -12.04 9.54
C THR A 5 -1.85 -10.69 9.98
N GLU A 6 -2.63 -10.68 11.07
CA GLU A 6 -3.16 -9.47 11.68
C GLU A 6 -2.05 -8.51 12.12
N SER A 7 -0.95 -9.04 12.66
CA SER A 7 0.21 -8.24 13.08
C SER A 7 0.90 -7.56 11.90
N TYR A 8 0.99 -8.23 10.75
CA TYR A 8 1.59 -7.67 9.53
C TYR A 8 0.71 -6.57 8.93
N ASP A 9 -0.59 -6.82 8.79
CA ASP A 9 -1.53 -5.84 8.22
C ASP A 9 -1.63 -4.58 9.09
N VAL A 10 -1.60 -4.74 10.41
CA VAL A 10 -1.53 -3.62 11.36
C VAL A 10 -0.21 -2.86 11.23
N THR A 11 0.92 -3.57 11.06
CA THR A 11 2.24 -2.94 10.92
C THR A 11 2.33 -2.12 9.64
N ILE A 12 1.86 -2.65 8.51
CA ILE A 12 1.80 -1.94 7.23
C ILE A 12 0.99 -0.66 7.40
N ASN A 13 -0.26 -0.76 7.84
CA ASN A 13 -1.15 0.39 7.95
C ASN A 13 -0.61 1.46 8.90
N LYS A 14 -0.15 1.08 10.11
CA LYS A 14 0.41 2.05 11.07
C LYS A 14 1.67 2.74 10.54
N THR A 15 2.52 2.01 9.82
CA THR A 15 3.74 2.58 9.24
C THR A 15 3.41 3.57 8.14
N ILE A 16 2.51 3.22 7.22
CA ILE A 16 2.03 4.13 6.17
C ILE A 16 1.41 5.39 6.81
N SER A 17 0.46 5.23 7.75
CA SER A 17 -0.20 6.36 8.42
C SER A 17 0.79 7.29 9.13
N TYR A 18 1.77 6.73 9.83
CA TYR A 18 2.80 7.51 10.50
C TYR A 18 3.64 8.33 9.50
N VAL A 19 4.16 7.68 8.45
CA VAL A 19 4.98 8.36 7.44
C VAL A 19 4.18 9.43 6.70
N LEU A 20 2.94 9.13 6.29
CA LEU A 20 2.08 10.08 5.60
C LEU A 20 1.76 11.31 6.46
N LYS A 21 1.52 11.11 7.76
CA LYS A 21 1.28 12.21 8.68
C LYS A 21 2.52 13.09 8.82
N GLU A 22 3.66 12.51 9.17
CA GLU A 22 4.87 13.27 9.54
C GLU A 22 5.59 13.87 8.34
N ILE A 23 5.59 13.20 7.18
CA ILE A 23 6.35 13.64 6.00
C ILE A 23 5.46 14.36 4.98
N ALA A 24 4.22 13.93 4.80
CA ALA A 24 3.34 14.43 3.74
C ALA A 24 2.18 15.30 4.24
N ASN A 25 2.01 15.44 5.56
CA ASN A 25 0.85 16.09 6.18
C ASN A 25 -0.48 15.54 5.61
N ILE A 26 -0.59 14.21 5.57
CA ILE A 26 -1.79 13.46 5.18
C ILE A 26 -2.20 12.61 6.38
N THR A 27 -3.40 12.83 6.88
CA THR A 27 -3.96 12.03 7.99
C THR A 27 -4.91 10.99 7.42
N VAL A 28 -4.60 9.72 7.64
CA VAL A 28 -5.43 8.57 7.29
C VAL A 28 -5.15 7.46 8.31
N ASP A 29 -6.20 6.87 8.89
CA ASP A 29 -6.04 5.90 9.97
C ASP A 29 -5.74 4.48 9.44
N THR A 30 -6.49 4.05 8.42
CA THR A 30 -6.33 2.75 7.76
C THR A 30 -6.12 2.95 6.24
N PRO A 31 -4.89 3.21 5.80
CA PRO A 31 -4.57 3.52 4.40
C PRO A 31 -4.95 2.42 3.41
N LEU A 32 -4.73 1.15 3.80
CA LEU A 32 -4.98 -0.02 2.96
C LEU A 32 -6.02 -0.91 3.64
N THR A 33 -7.15 -1.12 2.96
CA THR A 33 -8.19 -2.06 3.40
C THR A 33 -7.68 -3.50 3.27
N ASN A 34 -8.35 -4.44 3.95
CA ASN A 34 -8.03 -5.87 3.83
C ASN A 34 -8.12 -6.36 2.37
N GLU A 35 -9.05 -5.83 1.57
CA GLU A 35 -9.16 -6.17 0.15
C GLU A 35 -7.93 -5.69 -0.64
N ILE A 36 -7.48 -4.46 -0.42
CA ILE A 36 -6.28 -3.91 -1.08
C ILE A 36 -5.03 -4.70 -0.67
N LEU A 37 -4.88 -5.01 0.63
CA LEU A 37 -3.76 -5.82 1.13
C LEU A 37 -3.76 -7.22 0.51
N LEU A 38 -4.94 -7.86 0.39
CA LEU A 38 -5.06 -9.16 -0.26
C LEU A 38 -4.66 -9.07 -1.73
N LYS A 39 -5.07 -8.02 -2.45
CA LYS A 39 -4.67 -7.81 -3.85
C LYS A 39 -3.16 -7.64 -4.01
N PHE A 40 -2.53 -6.80 -3.19
CA PHE A 40 -1.07 -6.67 -3.15
C PHE A 40 -0.40 -8.04 -3.02
N LYS A 41 -0.79 -8.83 -2.02
CA LYS A 41 -0.24 -10.17 -1.76
C LYS A 41 -0.53 -11.16 -2.89
N SER A 42 -1.64 -11.03 -3.60
CA SER A 42 -2.04 -11.98 -4.66
C SER A 42 -1.45 -11.69 -6.04
N THR A 43 -0.95 -10.47 -6.28
CA THR A 43 -0.36 -10.11 -7.60
C THR A 43 0.91 -10.89 -7.92
N GLY A 44 1.68 -11.28 -6.89
CA GLY A 44 3.04 -11.83 -7.04
C GLY A 44 4.12 -10.78 -7.27
N GLY A 45 3.76 -9.52 -7.51
CA GLY A 45 4.70 -8.44 -7.85
C GLY A 45 5.27 -7.65 -6.67
N PHE A 46 4.78 -7.92 -5.47
CA PHE A 46 5.27 -7.35 -4.22
C PHE A 46 5.71 -8.50 -3.32
N ASN A 47 7.01 -8.60 -3.07
CA ASN A 47 7.64 -9.78 -2.51
C ASN A 47 7.40 -9.91 -1.00
N ASP A 48 7.25 -8.78 -0.29
CA ASP A 48 7.03 -8.75 1.15
C ASP A 48 6.23 -7.52 1.63
N GLU A 49 6.01 -7.43 2.94
CA GLU A 49 5.29 -6.31 3.56
C GLU A 49 6.01 -4.95 3.39
N ILE A 50 7.32 -4.93 3.16
CA ILE A 50 8.10 -3.70 2.95
C ILE A 50 7.73 -3.13 1.57
N ASP A 51 7.67 -3.97 0.53
CA ASP A 51 7.27 -3.56 -0.82
C ASP A 51 5.86 -2.95 -0.82
N ILE A 52 4.93 -3.60 -0.10
CA ILE A 52 3.54 -3.12 0.06
C ILE A 52 3.51 -1.77 0.79
N THR A 53 4.26 -1.66 1.88
CA THR A 53 4.34 -0.44 2.70
C THR A 53 4.90 0.72 1.88
N TYR A 54 6.00 0.50 1.17
CA TYR A 54 6.65 1.49 0.32
C TYR A 54 5.73 1.96 -0.81
N SER A 55 5.10 1.01 -1.51
CA SER A 55 4.17 1.29 -2.60
C SER A 55 2.94 2.09 -2.12
N GLY A 56 2.38 1.72 -0.96
CA GLY A 56 1.29 2.45 -0.33
C GLY A 56 1.65 3.90 -0.02
N ILE A 57 2.81 4.15 0.61
CA ILE A 57 3.29 5.51 0.90
C ILE A 57 3.41 6.34 -0.39
N LEU A 58 4.06 5.78 -1.42
CA LEU A 58 4.26 6.48 -2.69
C LEU A 58 2.94 6.80 -3.39
N CYS A 59 2.00 5.86 -3.42
CA CYS A 59 0.69 6.08 -4.04
C CYS A 59 -0.07 7.22 -3.35
N PHE A 60 -0.12 7.26 -2.02
CA PHE A 60 -0.78 8.34 -1.30
C PHE A 60 -0.15 9.71 -1.55
N ILE A 61 1.19 9.79 -1.55
CA ILE A 61 1.91 11.04 -1.82
C ILE A 61 1.67 11.50 -3.27
N ALA A 62 1.74 10.57 -4.23
CA ALA A 62 1.50 10.85 -5.63
C ALA A 62 0.06 11.29 -5.88
N ALA A 63 -0.92 10.59 -5.30
CA ALA A 63 -2.33 10.93 -5.41
C ALA A 63 -2.62 12.35 -4.89
N LYS A 64 -2.06 12.73 -3.74
CA LYS A 64 -2.17 14.12 -3.23
C LYS A 64 -1.58 15.14 -4.21
N LYS A 65 -0.39 14.88 -4.76
CA LYS A 65 0.27 15.79 -5.72
C LYS A 65 -0.51 15.92 -7.03
N LEU A 66 -1.14 14.83 -7.47
CA LEU A 66 -1.91 14.76 -8.71
C LEU A 66 -3.40 15.13 -8.53
N SER A 67 -3.82 15.43 -7.30
CA SER A 67 -5.25 15.65 -6.97
C SER A 67 -6.15 14.50 -7.42
N LYS A 68 -5.69 13.26 -7.22
CA LYS A 68 -6.40 12.02 -7.50
C LYS A 68 -6.79 11.30 -6.21
N ASP A 69 -7.73 10.37 -6.31
CA ASP A 69 -8.03 9.46 -5.22
C ASP A 69 -6.86 8.47 -5.01
N PRO A 70 -6.37 8.28 -3.77
CA PRO A 70 -5.30 7.31 -3.49
C PRO A 70 -5.65 5.87 -3.84
N ALA A 71 -6.90 5.43 -3.63
CA ALA A 71 -7.32 4.08 -3.95
C ALA A 71 -7.35 3.83 -5.46
N GLU A 72 -7.75 4.82 -6.27
CA GLU A 72 -7.64 4.73 -7.73
C GLU A 72 -6.19 4.51 -8.16
N LEU A 73 -5.24 5.29 -7.64
CA LEU A 73 -3.83 5.15 -8.01
C LEU A 73 -3.22 3.82 -7.53
N ILE A 74 -3.63 3.34 -6.35
CA ILE A 74 -3.22 2.01 -5.85
C ILE A 74 -3.76 0.90 -6.77
N LEU A 75 -5.01 0.98 -7.19
CA LEU A 75 -5.61 0.01 -8.10
C LEU A 75 -4.91 0.04 -9.47
N ASP A 76 -4.56 1.21 -9.99
CA ASP A 76 -3.77 1.34 -11.22
C ASP A 76 -2.42 0.61 -11.09
N VAL A 77 -1.70 0.80 -9.97
CA VAL A 77 -0.44 0.08 -9.72
C VAL A 77 -0.65 -1.43 -9.65
N LEU A 78 -1.68 -1.89 -8.92
CA LEU A 78 -2.00 -3.32 -8.80
C LEU A 78 -2.40 -3.97 -10.12
N ASN A 79 -3.14 -3.25 -10.96
CA ASN A 79 -3.58 -3.75 -12.27
C ASN A 79 -2.42 -3.86 -13.28
N ASN A 80 -1.30 -3.19 -13.00
CA ASN A 80 -0.07 -3.23 -13.79
C ASN A 80 1.03 -4.02 -13.08
N ALA A 81 0.69 -4.89 -12.13
CA ALA A 81 1.65 -5.75 -11.44
C ALA A 81 1.32 -7.23 -11.66
N ASP A 82 2.35 -8.03 -11.89
CA ASP A 82 2.30 -9.48 -12.00
C ASP A 82 3.48 -10.13 -11.24
N ASP A 83 3.69 -11.42 -11.41
CA ASP A 83 4.77 -12.17 -10.73
C ASP A 83 6.19 -11.76 -11.16
N THR A 84 6.33 -10.89 -12.16
CA THR A 84 7.60 -10.28 -12.58
C THR A 84 7.82 -8.90 -11.98
N GLY A 85 6.85 -8.36 -11.24
CA GLY A 85 6.87 -7.02 -10.66
C GLY A 85 5.87 -6.08 -11.34
N ILE A 86 6.15 -4.77 -11.34
CA ILE A 86 5.30 -3.78 -12.01
C ILE A 86 5.67 -3.72 -13.50
N ALA A 87 4.76 -4.14 -14.37
CA ALA A 87 4.82 -4.01 -15.81
C ALA A 87 4.39 -2.60 -16.22
N TYR A 88 5.29 -1.82 -16.83
CA TYR A 88 4.99 -0.48 -17.36
C TYR A 88 4.68 -0.49 -18.85
#